data_AF-A0A832J5E5-F1
#
_entry.id   AF-A0A832J5E5-F1
#
_cell.length_a   1.000
_cell.length_b   1.000
_cell.length_c   1.000
_cell.angle_alpha   90.00
_cell.angle_beta   90.00
_cell.angle_gamma   90.00
#
_symmetry.space_group_name_H-M   'P 1'
#
loop_
_entity.id
_entity.type
_entity.pdbx_description
1 polymer ?
#
loop_
_entity_poly.entity_id
_entity_poly.type
_entity_poly.pdbx_seq_one_letter_code
_entity_poly.pdbx_strand_id
1 'polypeptide(L)'
;NRGAGNRGGRGFAGWRFKKQKYIKIIKEFPERFKDKKGFTPPIKRDIRSINLNDINEKINVWKELGLTKMENEKLVINLLDLGYDKLLGKGTIDIPVKIITKYASEKAIRKVEEAGGEVVLVEAA
;
A
#
# COMPACT_ATOMS: atom_id res chain seq x y z
N ASN A 1 43.13 -16.55 17.94
CA ASN A 1 41.90 -16.50 17.10
C ASN A 1 42.03 -17.38 15.88
N ARG A 2 41.20 -18.43 15.75
CA ARG A 2 41.18 -19.35 14.60
C ARG A 2 40.20 -18.88 13.51
N GLY A 3 40.32 -19.45 12.31
CA GLY A 3 39.48 -19.15 11.15
C GLY A 3 38.04 -19.70 11.21
N ALA A 4 37.40 -19.85 10.05
CA ALA A 4 35.99 -20.22 9.95
C ALA A 4 35.61 -21.59 10.53
N GLY A 5 36.57 -22.52 10.66
CA GLY A 5 36.35 -23.81 11.31
C GLY A 5 35.91 -23.68 12.77
N ASN A 6 36.52 -22.74 13.51
CA ASN A 6 36.16 -22.47 14.91
C ASN A 6 34.74 -21.87 15.06
N ARG A 7 34.20 -21.29 13.99
CA ARG A 7 32.84 -20.70 13.95
C ARG A 7 31.79 -21.68 13.41
N GLY A 8 32.16 -22.94 13.16
CA GLY A 8 31.28 -23.94 12.56
C GLY A 8 30.93 -23.64 11.09
N GLY A 9 31.86 -23.02 10.35
CA GLY A 9 31.72 -22.65 8.94
C GLY A 9 31.35 -21.17 8.72
N ARG A 10 31.53 -20.68 7.49
CA ARG A 10 31.19 -19.30 7.09
C ARG A 10 29.68 -19.12 6.95
N GLY A 11 29.17 -17.96 7.39
CA GLY A 11 27.75 -17.60 7.29
C GLY A 11 26.82 -18.64 7.94
N PHE A 12 25.72 -18.95 7.24
CA PHE A 12 24.71 -19.91 7.70
C PHE A 12 25.11 -21.39 7.53
N ALA A 13 26.38 -21.73 7.26
CA ALA A 13 26.79 -23.14 7.14
C ALA A 13 26.33 -24.00 8.34
N GLY A 14 25.83 -25.23 8.07
CA GLY A 14 25.38 -26.15 9.11
C GLY A 14 23.97 -25.90 9.66
N TRP A 15 23.15 -25.12 8.94
CA TRP A 15 21.78 -24.78 9.37
C TRP A 15 20.70 -25.81 9.01
N ARG A 16 20.90 -26.62 7.96
CA ARG A 16 19.96 -27.67 7.53
C ARG A 16 20.35 -29.05 8.07
N PHE A 17 19.40 -29.99 8.00
CA PHE A 17 19.61 -31.41 8.30
C PHE A 17 20.15 -31.67 9.72
N LYS A 18 19.66 -30.93 10.73
CA LYS A 18 20.07 -31.12 12.14
C LYS A 18 21.59 -31.00 12.39
N LYS A 19 22.30 -30.22 11.56
CA LYS A 19 23.73 -29.94 11.71
C LYS A 19 24.02 -28.91 12.83
N GLN A 20 25.30 -28.59 13.06
CA GLN A 20 25.79 -27.82 14.21
C GLN A 20 25.11 -26.47 14.50
N LYS A 21 24.45 -25.83 13.51
CA LYS A 21 23.73 -24.56 13.69
C LYS A 21 22.19 -24.70 13.63
N TYR A 22 21.66 -25.92 13.51
CA TYR A 22 20.23 -26.16 13.34
C TYR A 22 19.39 -25.63 14.50
N ILE A 23 19.74 -25.99 15.75
CA ILE A 23 18.99 -25.56 16.95
C ILE A 23 19.00 -24.04 17.08
N LYS A 24 20.18 -23.42 16.91
CA LYS A 24 20.34 -21.96 16.96
C LYS A 24 19.45 -21.26 15.94
N ILE A 25 19.43 -21.75 14.71
CA ILE A 25 18.70 -21.10 13.61
C ILE A 25 17.21 -21.38 13.69
N ILE A 26 16.75 -22.50 14.24
CA ILE A 26 15.32 -22.70 14.54
C ILE A 26 14.83 -21.70 15.57
N LYS A 27 15.63 -21.47 16.63
CA LYS A 27 15.27 -20.55 17.71
C LYS A 27 15.29 -19.09 17.26
N GLU A 28 16.32 -18.69 16.52
CA GLU A 28 16.52 -17.28 16.11
C GLU A 28 15.82 -16.93 14.79
N PHE A 29 15.68 -17.89 13.87
CA PHE A 29 15.16 -17.68 12.51
C PHE A 29 14.19 -18.79 12.08
N PRO A 30 13.07 -19.01 12.80
CA PRO A 30 12.11 -20.07 12.49
C PRO A 30 11.48 -19.92 11.09
N GLU A 31 11.39 -18.69 10.58
CA GLU A 31 10.84 -18.37 9.26
C GLU A 31 11.59 -19.05 8.11
N ARG A 32 12.88 -19.33 8.29
CA ARG A 32 13.73 -19.96 7.27
C ARG A 32 13.40 -21.44 7.04
N PHE A 33 12.71 -22.05 7.99
CA PHE A 33 12.23 -23.43 7.90
C PHE A 33 10.78 -23.53 7.43
N LYS A 34 10.09 -22.40 7.23
CA LYS A 34 8.75 -22.41 6.67
C LYS A 34 8.82 -22.90 5.21
N ASP A 35 8.01 -23.89 4.89
CA ASP A 35 7.83 -24.33 3.51
C ASP A 35 7.39 -23.15 2.64
N LYS A 36 7.89 -23.12 1.41
CA LYS A 36 7.42 -22.14 0.42
C LYS A 36 5.94 -22.43 0.14
N LYS A 37 5.08 -21.43 0.33
CA LYS A 37 3.64 -21.52 0.06
C LYS A 37 3.27 -20.61 -1.11
N GLY A 38 2.36 -21.06 -1.96
CA GLY A 38 1.80 -20.29 -3.08
C GLY A 38 2.71 -20.21 -4.32
N PHE A 39 2.36 -19.32 -5.24
CA PHE A 39 3.09 -19.04 -6.48
C PHE A 39 3.44 -17.54 -6.57
N THR A 40 4.57 -17.22 -7.21
CA THR A 40 4.93 -15.82 -7.51
C THR A 40 4.69 -15.57 -8.99
N PRO A 41 3.72 -14.72 -9.37
CA PRO A 41 3.48 -14.39 -10.77
C PRO A 41 4.66 -13.57 -11.36
N PRO A 42 4.95 -13.69 -12.66
CA PRO A 42 6.06 -12.96 -13.31
C PRO A 42 5.80 -11.46 -13.38
N ILE A 43 4.53 -11.04 -13.47
CA ILE A 43 4.12 -9.64 -13.53
C ILE A 43 3.27 -9.35 -12.30
N LYS A 44 3.68 -8.35 -11.52
CA LYS A 44 2.89 -7.80 -10.41
C LYS A 44 2.23 -6.52 -10.87
N ARG A 45 0.92 -6.42 -10.71
CA ARG A 45 0.18 -5.17 -10.85
C ARG A 45 0.24 -4.46 -9.51
N ASP A 46 0.90 -3.32 -9.46
CA ASP A 46 0.90 -2.46 -8.27
C ASP A 46 -0.26 -1.48 -8.40
N ILE A 47 -1.19 -1.51 -7.44
CA ILE A 47 -2.35 -0.61 -7.41
C ILE A 47 -2.13 0.33 -6.24
N ARG A 48 -1.81 1.59 -6.53
CA ARG A 48 -1.59 2.58 -5.48
C ARG A 48 -2.93 3.04 -4.94
N SER A 49 -3.17 2.77 -3.66
CA SER A 49 -4.41 3.16 -3.00
C SER A 49 -4.23 4.33 -2.04
N ILE A 50 -5.28 5.15 -1.88
CA ILE A 50 -5.35 6.23 -0.90
C ILE A 50 -6.67 6.16 -0.11
N ASN A 51 -6.64 6.52 1.17
CA ASN A 51 -7.85 6.57 2.00
C ASN A 51 -8.45 7.99 2.07
N LEU A 52 -9.73 8.07 2.44
CA LEU A 52 -10.41 9.34 2.69
C LEU A 52 -9.72 10.19 3.76
N ASN A 53 -9.21 9.58 4.84
CA ASN A 53 -8.47 10.31 5.88
C ASN A 53 -7.21 10.99 5.32
N ASP A 54 -6.45 10.25 4.50
CA ASP A 54 -5.21 10.76 3.90
C ASP A 54 -5.51 11.92 2.94
N ILE A 55 -6.66 11.89 2.26
CA ILE A 55 -7.13 13.00 1.42
C ILE A 55 -7.44 14.21 2.27
N ASN A 56 -8.15 14.05 3.39
CA ASN A 56 -8.53 15.16 4.26
C ASN A 56 -7.29 15.88 4.85
N GLU A 57 -6.26 15.13 5.24
CA GLU A 57 -5.00 15.69 5.72
C GLU A 57 -4.22 16.43 4.62
N LYS A 58 -4.21 15.89 3.40
CA LYS A 58 -3.44 16.45 2.27
C LYS A 58 -4.17 17.55 1.50
N ILE A 59 -5.47 17.74 1.74
CA ILE A 59 -6.30 18.64 0.93
C ILE A 59 -5.79 20.09 0.95
N ASN A 60 -5.31 20.55 2.11
CA ASN A 60 -4.77 21.91 2.26
C ASN A 60 -3.47 22.07 1.48
N VAL A 61 -2.58 21.07 1.56
CA VAL A 61 -1.32 21.05 0.82
C VAL A 61 -1.59 21.02 -0.70
N TRP A 62 -2.55 20.23 -1.15
CA TRP A 62 -2.90 20.16 -2.58
C TRP A 62 -3.58 21.43 -3.10
N LYS A 63 -4.31 22.15 -2.24
CA LYS A 63 -4.84 23.49 -2.55
C LYS A 63 -3.71 24.50 -2.73
N GLU A 64 -2.77 24.55 -1.79
CA GLU A 64 -1.62 25.46 -1.84
C GLU A 64 -0.73 25.20 -3.08
N LEU A 65 -0.55 23.92 -3.43
CA LEU A 65 0.24 23.51 -4.60
C LEU A 65 -0.50 23.68 -5.94
N GLY A 66 -1.78 24.08 -5.94
CA GLY A 66 -2.58 24.22 -7.16
C GLY A 66 -2.88 22.90 -7.88
N LEU A 67 -2.77 21.76 -7.17
CA LEU A 67 -3.05 20.41 -7.70
C LEU A 67 -4.54 20.08 -7.71
N THR A 68 -5.38 21.00 -7.23
CA THR A 68 -6.83 20.86 -7.15
C THR A 68 -7.50 21.96 -7.96
N LYS A 69 -8.58 21.62 -8.65
CA LYS A 69 -9.37 22.59 -9.42
C LYS A 69 -10.66 22.88 -8.68
N MET A 70 -11.12 24.13 -8.67
CA MET A 70 -12.48 24.43 -8.20
C MET A 70 -13.43 24.44 -9.39
N GLU A 71 -14.48 23.64 -9.31
CA GLU A 71 -15.53 23.56 -10.33
C GLU A 71 -16.88 23.50 -9.61
N ASN A 72 -17.79 24.42 -9.92
CA ASN A 72 -19.15 24.47 -9.34
C ASN A 72 -19.17 24.36 -7.80
N GLU A 73 -18.35 25.15 -7.12
CA GLU A 73 -18.22 25.17 -5.63
C GLU A 73 -17.69 23.86 -5.01
N LYS A 74 -17.29 22.88 -5.82
CA LYS A 74 -16.68 21.63 -5.37
C LYS A 74 -15.20 21.58 -5.72
N LEU A 75 -14.42 20.97 -4.83
CA LEU A 75 -13.01 20.74 -5.07
C LEU A 75 -12.82 19.47 -5.90
N VAL A 76 -12.30 19.63 -7.12
CA VAL A 76 -11.99 18.53 -8.02
C VAL A 76 -10.57 18.04 -7.77
N ILE A 77 -10.46 16.75 -7.43
CA ILE A 77 -9.20 16.05 -7.18
C ILE A 77 -9.07 14.93 -8.21
N ASN A 78 -8.04 15.01 -9.05
CA ASN A 78 -7.68 13.91 -9.93
C ASN A 78 -6.64 13.01 -9.27
N LEU A 79 -7.06 11.83 -8.80
CA LEU A 79 -6.15 10.88 -8.16
C LEU A 79 -5.15 10.26 -9.15
N LEU A 80 -5.49 10.22 -10.43
CA LEU A 80 -4.60 9.68 -11.47
C LEU A 80 -3.37 10.57 -11.67
N ASP A 81 -3.57 11.89 -11.68
CA ASP A 81 -2.47 12.87 -11.78
C ASP A 81 -1.57 12.83 -10.53
N LEU A 82 -2.17 12.48 -9.38
CA LEU A 82 -1.46 12.30 -8.11
C LEU A 82 -0.78 10.92 -7.98
N GLY A 83 -0.96 10.03 -8.97
CA GLY A 83 -0.33 8.71 -9.02
C GLY A 83 -1.02 7.64 -8.16
N TYR A 84 -2.33 7.80 -7.87
CA TYR A 84 -3.15 6.84 -7.16
C TYR A 84 -4.22 6.24 -8.09
N ASP A 85 -4.36 4.92 -8.04
CA ASP A 85 -5.32 4.16 -8.86
C ASP A 85 -6.61 3.83 -8.12
N LYS A 86 -6.58 3.73 -6.78
CA LYS A 86 -7.72 3.25 -6.00
C LYS A 86 -8.07 4.11 -4.78
N LEU A 87 -9.34 4.46 -4.65
CA LEU A 87 -9.91 5.12 -3.47
C LEU A 87 -10.47 4.09 -2.47
N LEU A 88 -10.08 4.23 -1.20
CA LEU A 88 -10.52 3.38 -0.08
C LEU A 88 -11.28 4.21 0.98
N GLY A 89 -12.28 3.59 1.61
CA GLY A 89 -13.24 4.27 2.50
C GLY A 89 -12.83 4.41 3.97
N LYS A 90 -11.54 4.33 4.32
CA LYS A 90 -11.08 4.52 5.71
C LYS A 90 -11.05 6.02 6.05
N GLY A 91 -11.66 6.40 7.18
CA GLY A 91 -11.78 7.80 7.61
C GLY A 91 -13.11 8.46 7.24
N THR A 92 -13.18 9.77 7.41
CA THR A 92 -14.31 10.65 7.06
C THR A 92 -13.83 11.71 6.07
N ILE A 93 -14.78 12.34 5.38
CA ILE A 93 -14.51 13.47 4.51
C ILE A 93 -15.56 14.54 4.82
N ASP A 94 -15.10 15.72 5.23
CA ASP A 94 -15.98 16.79 5.71
C ASP A 94 -16.29 17.82 4.63
N ILE A 95 -15.52 17.78 3.54
CA ILE A 95 -15.57 18.75 2.44
C ILE A 95 -16.21 18.08 1.21
N PRO A 96 -17.15 18.75 0.52
CA PRO A 96 -17.68 18.24 -0.73
C PRO A 96 -16.58 18.25 -1.80
N VAL A 97 -16.16 17.06 -2.22
CA VAL A 97 -15.10 16.87 -3.22
C VAL A 97 -15.60 16.05 -4.40
N LYS A 98 -15.09 16.35 -5.59
CA LYS A 98 -15.25 15.53 -6.79
C LYS A 98 -13.95 14.76 -7.01
N ILE A 99 -13.98 13.44 -6.84
CA ILE A 99 -12.79 12.58 -6.94
C ILE A 99 -12.83 11.80 -8.24
N ILE A 100 -11.78 11.92 -9.04
CA ILE A 100 -11.60 11.16 -10.28
C ILE A 100 -10.60 10.03 -10.02
N THR A 101 -11.00 8.78 -10.24
CA THR A 101 -10.15 7.60 -9.98
C THR A 101 -10.50 6.42 -10.90
N LYS A 102 -9.63 5.41 -11.00
CA LYS A 102 -9.91 4.17 -11.75
C LYS A 102 -10.77 3.21 -10.95
N TYR A 103 -10.52 3.11 -9.64
CA TYR A 103 -11.21 2.18 -8.77
C TYR A 103 -11.64 2.88 -7.48
N ALA A 104 -12.85 2.58 -7.00
CA ALA A 104 -13.30 3.02 -5.70
C ALA A 104 -13.95 1.86 -4.95
N SER A 105 -13.75 1.79 -3.63
CA SER A 105 -14.52 0.87 -2.78
C SER A 105 -15.94 1.40 -2.58
N GLU A 106 -16.94 0.52 -2.51
CA GLU A 106 -18.34 0.89 -2.24
C GLU A 106 -18.49 1.79 -1.00
N LYS A 107 -17.77 1.46 0.09
CA LYS A 107 -17.74 2.26 1.32
C LYS A 107 -17.18 3.67 1.11
N ALA A 108 -16.29 3.86 0.15
CA ALA A 108 -15.73 5.17 -0.15
C ALA A 108 -16.71 6.02 -0.92
N ILE A 109 -17.34 5.44 -1.96
CA ILE A 109 -18.36 6.11 -2.78
C ILE A 109 -19.48 6.63 -1.87
N ARG A 110 -20.04 5.76 -1.04
CA ARG A 110 -21.11 6.12 -0.11
C ARG A 110 -20.75 7.27 0.82
N LYS A 111 -19.55 7.25 1.41
CA LYS A 111 -19.10 8.32 2.32
C LYS A 111 -18.87 9.66 1.61
N VAL A 112 -18.38 9.62 0.38
CA VAL A 112 -18.17 10.82 -0.43
C VAL A 112 -19.53 11.41 -0.84
N GLU A 113 -20.49 10.58 -1.22
CA GLU A 113 -21.87 11.00 -1.51
C GLU A 113 -22.58 11.56 -0.27
N GLU A 114 -22.44 10.93 0.90
CA GLU A 114 -22.96 11.42 2.18
C GLU A 114 -22.40 12.80 2.55
N ALA A 115 -21.18 13.12 2.12
CA ALA A 115 -20.54 14.42 2.30
C ALA A 115 -20.88 15.45 1.18
N GLY A 116 -21.79 15.12 0.26
CA GLY A 116 -22.17 15.98 -0.87
C GLY A 116 -21.16 16.01 -2.03
N GLY A 117 -20.17 15.11 -2.01
CA GLY A 117 -19.20 14.91 -3.06
C GLY A 117 -19.69 13.99 -4.18
N GLU A 118 -18.83 13.74 -5.16
CA GLU A 118 -19.08 12.87 -6.30
C GLU A 118 -17.82 12.05 -6.63
N VAL A 119 -17.96 10.77 -6.94
CA VAL A 119 -16.84 9.92 -7.39
C VAL A 119 -17.05 9.58 -8.86
N VAL A 120 -16.12 10.01 -9.72
CA VAL A 120 -16.12 9.70 -11.14
C VAL A 120 -15.12 8.59 -11.41
N LEU A 121 -15.63 7.46 -11.88
CA LEU A 121 -14.81 6.33 -12.32
C LEU A 121 -14.42 6.54 -13.78
N VAL A 122 -13.13 6.62 -14.06
CA VAL A 122 -12.61 6.62 -15.43
C VAL A 122 -12.28 5.17 -15.77
N GLU A 123 -12.98 4.62 -16.76
CA GLU A 123 -12.63 3.31 -17.28
C GLU A 123 -11.21 3.36 -17.85
N ALA A 124 -10.35 2.46 -17.38
CA ALA A 124 -9.05 2.25 -17.98
C ALA A 124 -9.28 1.51 -19.31
N ALA A 125 -8.99 2.15 -20.43
CA ALA A 125 -8.86 1.50 -21.73
C ALA A 125 -7.75 0.43 -21.72
#